data_AF-A0AAW8M0H8-F1
#
_entry.id   AF-A0AAW8M0H8-F1
#
_cell.length_a   1.000
_cell.length_b   1.000
_cell.length_c   1.000
_cell.angle_alpha   90.00
_cell.angle_beta   90.00
_cell.angle_gamma   90.00
#
_symmetry.space_group_name_H-M   'P 1'
#
loop_
_entity.id
_entity.type
_entity.pdbx_description
1 polymer ?
#
loop_
_entity_poly.entity_id
_entity_poly.type
_entity_poly.pdbx_seq_one_letter_code
_entity_poly.pdbx_strand_id
1 'polypeptide(L)' 'MNFALFRAHAERMELCLVAGHGKTEIGRIKLPEYTNEVWHGYVPGLKPGVTGMQKLN' A
#
# COMPACT_ATOMS: atom_id res chain seq x y z
N MET A 1 6.05 9.16 0.60
CA MET A 1 5.56 8.58 1.87
C MET A 1 6.17 7.19 2.00
N ASN A 2 6.68 6.81 3.18
CA ASN A 2 7.16 5.45 3.44
C ASN A 2 6.10 4.67 4.20
N PHE A 3 5.88 3.43 3.80
CA PHE A 3 4.89 2.53 4.38
C PHE A 3 5.54 1.20 4.73
N ALA A 4 5.25 0.68 5.91
CA ALA A 4 5.70 -0.63 6.38
C ALA A 4 4.50 -1.33 7.03
N LEU A 5 4.11 -2.49 6.50
CA LEU A 5 3.05 -3.31 7.08
C LEU A 5 3.57 -4.73 7.32
N PHE A 6 3.45 -5.20 8.57
CA PHE A 6 3.83 -6.54 8.98
C PHE A 6 2.69 -7.53 8.71
N ARG A 7 2.97 -8.66 8.05
CA ARG A 7 2.03 -9.79 7.97
C ARG A 7 2.72 -11.13 7.68
N ALA A 8 2.65 -12.06 8.63
CA ALA A 8 3.33 -13.37 8.60
C ALA A 8 2.91 -14.36 7.47
N HIS A 9 1.78 -14.16 6.79
CA HIS A 9 1.23 -15.12 5.80
C HIS A 9 0.54 -14.46 4.60
N ALA A 10 1.08 -13.39 4.03
CA ALA A 10 0.57 -12.82 2.78
C ALA A 10 1.48 -13.19 1.61
N GLU A 11 0.93 -13.84 0.58
CA GLU A 11 1.66 -14.16 -0.66
C GLU A 11 1.89 -12.92 -1.54
N ARG A 12 1.08 -11.88 -1.35
CA ARG A 12 1.15 -10.60 -2.06
C ARG A 12 0.57 -9.47 -1.20
N MET A 13 1.14 -8.28 -1.31
CA MET A 13 0.57 -7.04 -0.74
C MET A 13 0.46 -5.94 -1.80
N GLU A 14 -0.63 -5.18 -1.73
CA GLU A 14 -0.88 -4.05 -2.61
C GLU A 14 -1.23 -2.80 -1.78
N LEU A 15 -0.71 -1.65 -2.22
CA LEU A 15 -1.12 -0.34 -1.74
C LEU A 15 -2.34 0.10 -2.53
N CYS A 16 -3.42 0.45 -1.85
CA CYS A 16 -4.67 0.88 -2.48
C CYS A 16 -4.79 2.40 -2.38
N LEU A 17 -4.60 3.09 -3.49
CA LEU A 17 -4.69 4.55 -3.53
C LEU A 17 -6.15 4.96 -3.55
N VAL A 18 -6.58 5.71 -2.53
CA VAL A 18 -7.96 6.19 -2.42
C VAL A 18 -7.99 7.70 -2.30
N ALA A 19 -8.88 8.38 -3.04
CA ALA A 19 -9.10 9.82 -3.00
C ALA A 19 -10.47 10.15 -2.37
N GLY A 20 -10.73 11.45 -2.18
CA GLY A 20 -12.03 11.93 -1.70
C GLY A 20 -12.37 11.45 -0.28
N HIS A 21 -11.41 11.49 0.64
CA HIS A 21 -11.53 10.97 2.01
C HIS A 21 -11.80 9.46 2.08
N GLY A 22 -11.12 8.68 1.25
CA GLY A 22 -11.22 7.22 1.27
C GLY A 22 -12.46 6.65 0.56
N LYS A 23 -13.19 7.48 -0.19
CA LYS A 23 -14.43 7.09 -0.88
C LYS A 23 -14.20 6.49 -2.27
N THR A 24 -13.09 6.83 -2.92
CA THR A 24 -12.85 6.45 -4.32
C THR A 24 -11.49 5.83 -4.45
N GLU A 25 -11.43 4.57 -4.85
CA GLU A 25 -10.18 3.95 -5.28
C GLU A 25 -9.74 4.55 -6.62
N ILE A 26 -8.52 5.06 -6.67
CA ILE A 26 -7.92 5.71 -7.84
C ILE A 26 -6.71 4.94 -8.38
N GLY A 27 -6.32 3.83 -7.74
CA GLY A 27 -5.29 2.94 -8.25
C GLY A 27 -4.81 1.92 -7.22
N ARG A 28 -4.09 0.90 -7.70
CA ARG A 28 -3.39 -0.07 -6.86
C ARG A 28 -1.94 -0.20 -7.30
N ILE A 29 -1.05 -0.32 -6.33
CA ILE A 29 0.37 -0.50 -6.56
C ILE A 29 0.80 -1.76 -5.82
N LYS A 30 1.33 -2.74 -6.55
CA LYS A 30 1.98 -3.91 -5.93
C LYS A 30 3.21 -3.45 -5.18
N LEU A 31 3.32 -3.83 -3.90
CA LEU A 31 4.53 -3.51 -3.14
C LEU A 31 5.70 -4.32 -3.71
N PRO A 32 6.79 -3.65 -4.12
CA PRO A 32 7.88 -4.31 -4.85
C PRO A 32 8.78 -5.14 -3.92
N GLU A 33 8.84 -4.84 -2.63
CA GLU A 33 9.84 -5.41 -1.73
C GLU A 33 9.20 -6.02 -0.47
N TYR A 34 9.71 -7.19 -0.07
CA TYR A 34 9.36 -7.91 1.15
C TYR A 34 10.65 -8.36 1.84
N THR A 35 10.91 -7.82 3.03
CA THR A 35 12.11 -8.13 3.82
C THR A 35 11.77 -8.14 5.29
N ASN A 36 12.34 -9.06 6.08
CA ASN A 36 12.08 -9.18 7.52
C ASN A 36 10.58 -9.19 7.86
N GLU A 37 9.78 -9.91 7.08
CA GLU A 37 8.33 -10.01 7.25
C GLU A 37 7.53 -8.71 7.07
N VAL A 38 8.17 -7.70 6.48
CA VAL A 38 7.60 -6.38 6.20
C VAL A 38 7.54 -6.17 4.69
N TRP A 39 6.36 -5.80 4.20
CA TRP A 39 6.19 -5.30 2.84
C TRP A 39 6.41 -3.79 2.81
N HIS A 40 7.21 -3.33 1.86
CA HIS A 40 7.55 -1.92 1.72
C HIS A 40 7.71 -1.50 0.26
N GLY A 41 7.62 -0.20 0.05
CA GLY A 41 7.67 0.41 -1.26
C GLY A 41 7.55 1.93 -1.17
N TYR A 42 8.22 2.61 -2.10
CA TYR A 42 8.18 4.06 -2.21
C TYR A 42 7.24 4.48 -3.34
N VAL A 43 6.32 5.39 -3.03
CA VAL A 43 5.44 6.01 -4.04
C VAL A 43 5.79 7.50 -4.16
N PRO A 44 6.46 7.91 -5.25
CA PRO A 44 6.77 9.32 -5.49
C PRO A 44 5.50 10.12 -5.78
N GLY A 45 5.47 11.38 -5.32
CA GLY A 45 4.40 12.31 -5.66
C GLY A 45 3.04 12.05 -4.99
N LEU A 46 2.97 11.14 -4.00
CA LEU A 46 1.74 10.89 -3.26
C LEU A 46 1.32 12.14 -2.47
N LYS A 47 0.16 12.72 -2.81
CA LYS A 47 -0.37 13.91 -2.16
C LYS A 47 -1.05 13.54 -0.83
N PRO A 48 -1.03 14.44 0.18
CA PRO A 48 -1.80 14.27 1.41
C PRO A 48 -3.29 14.01 1.10
N GLY A 49 -3.90 13.05 1.78
CA GLY A 49 -5.30 12.65 1.56
C GLY A 49 -5.49 11.43 0.65
N VAL A 50 -4.40 10.86 0.12
CA VAL A 50 -4.41 9.59 -0.63
C VAL A 50 -3.81 8.46 0.21
N THR A 51 -4.63 7.73 0.98
CA THR A 51 -4.12 6.61 1.80
C THR A 51 -5.15 5.49 1.94
N GLY A 52 -4.79 4.31 1.45
CA GLY A 52 -5.45 3.04 1.72
C GLY A 52 -4.44 1.89 1.59
N MET A 53 -4.56 0.86 2.43
CA MET A 53 -3.78 -0.36 2.28
C MET A 53 -4.75 -1.52 2.23
N GLN A 54 -4.69 -2.30 1.15
CA GLN A 54 -5.55 -3.45 0.99
C GLN A 54 -4.72 -4.70 0.86
N LYS A 55 -4.90 -5.60 1.83
CA LYS A 55 -4.30 -6.91 1.80
C LYS A 55 -5.06 -7.77 0.80
N LEU A 56 -4.38 -8.24 -0.24
CA LEU A 56 -4.93 -9.30 -1.10
C LEU A 56 -4.61 -10.67 -0.48
N ASN A 57 -5.56 -11.59 -0.64
CA ASN A 57 -5.50 -12.99 -0.24
C ASN A 57 -4.77 -13.80 -1.30
#